data_AF-A0A9Q1BGR3-F1
#
_entry.id   AF-A0A9Q1BGR3-F1
#
_cell.length_a   1.000
_cell.length_b   1.000
_cell.length_c   1.000
_cell.angle_alpha   90.00
_cell.angle_beta   90.00
_cell.angle_gamma   90.00
#
_symmetry.space_group_name_H-M   'P 1'
#
loop_
_entity.id
_entity.type
_entity.pdbx_description
1 polymer ?
#
loop_
_entity_poly.entity_id
_entity_poly.type
_entity_poly.pdbx_seq_one_letter_code
_entity_poly.pdbx_strand_id
1 'polypeptide(L)'
;MEGYKATTSIVRRLRLKHFFYGKEDSFSVSDSKFKPKSKFKPSQGDQFLEAYISILTKDILEAPENHFFSNFSVPEFQSLKLLMNCNDIIIKGADKGVAVVVMVRDRYIDECERQLADSSVYVKLSEDPTGEIVSSIVNLVYRLSKRGTITEDMACFTSPLDTRPARFYVLPKVHKAGVPGRPVISGNGSPTEHLSELVDHFIKPLVPSIETYLKDTFDFLGKLRNLGPL
;
A
#
# COMPACT_ATOMS: atom_id res chain seq x y z
N MET A 1 -13.73 22.28 7.20
CA MET A 1 -14.17 20.95 6.69
C MET A 1 -13.33 19.79 7.24
N GLU A 2 -12.02 19.95 7.44
CA GLU A 2 -11.15 18.87 7.97
C GLU A 2 -11.41 18.53 9.44
N GLY A 3 -11.68 19.52 10.30
CA GLY A 3 -12.01 19.30 11.71
C GLY A 3 -13.18 18.33 11.92
N TYR A 4 -14.28 18.49 11.15
CA TYR A 4 -15.46 17.63 11.25
C TYR A 4 -15.18 16.16 10.89
N LYS A 5 -14.31 15.92 9.89
CA LYS A 5 -13.87 14.55 9.52
C LYS A 5 -13.02 13.93 10.62
N ALA A 6 -12.13 14.70 11.24
CA ALA A 6 -11.29 14.24 12.35
C ALA A 6 -12.14 13.84 13.56
N THR A 7 -13.11 14.67 13.94
CA THR A 7 -13.98 14.41 15.10
C THR A 7 -14.82 13.15 14.88
N THR A 8 -15.40 12.97 13.68
CA THR A 8 -16.17 11.76 13.34
C THR A 8 -15.34 10.47 13.49
N SER A 9 -14.05 10.52 13.13
CA SER A 9 -13.13 9.38 13.28
C SER A 9 -12.81 9.07 14.75
N ILE A 10 -12.61 10.10 15.57
CA ILE A 10 -12.35 9.97 17.01
C ILE A 10 -13.57 9.41 17.73
N VAL A 11 -14.76 9.96 17.46
CA VAL A 11 -16.03 9.49 18.04
C VAL A 11 -16.25 8.01 17.75
N ARG A 12 -16.05 7.58 16.49
CA ARG A 12 -16.16 6.17 16.11
C ARG A 12 -15.19 5.29 16.90
N ARG A 13 -13.94 5.73 17.09
CA ARG A 13 -12.93 4.99 17.85
C ARG A 13 -13.29 4.86 19.33
N LEU A 14 -13.78 5.93 19.95
CA LEU A 14 -14.23 5.92 21.35
C LEU A 14 -15.40 4.95 21.55
N ARG A 15 -16.43 5.04 20.69
CA ARG A 15 -17.58 4.13 20.72
C ARG A 15 -17.17 2.67 20.51
N LEU A 16 -16.26 2.39 19.58
CA LEU A 16 -15.74 1.03 19.38
C LEU A 16 -15.03 0.52 20.63
N LYS A 17 -14.13 1.32 21.21
CA LYS A 17 -13.40 0.93 22.41
C LYS A 17 -14.33 0.65 23.59
N HIS A 18 -15.35 1.48 23.78
CA HIS A 18 -16.37 1.26 24.81
C HIS A 18 -17.24 0.02 24.51
N PHE A 19 -17.68 -0.17 23.27
CA PHE A 19 -18.52 -1.31 22.88
C PHE A 19 -17.84 -2.67 23.11
N PHE A 20 -16.52 -2.73 23.00
CA PHE A 20 -15.71 -3.94 23.25
C PHE A 20 -15.08 -3.96 24.65
N TYR A 21 -15.30 -2.95 25.48
CA TYR A 21 -14.75 -2.90 26.84
C TYR A 21 -15.35 -4.02 27.70
N GLY A 22 -14.49 -4.84 28.32
CA GLY A 22 -14.91 -5.93 29.20
C GLY A 22 -15.54 -7.14 28.49
N LYS A 23 -15.59 -7.15 27.15
CA LYS A 23 -15.89 -8.36 26.39
C LYS A 23 -14.59 -9.13 26.24
N GLU A 24 -14.55 -10.37 26.76
CA GLU A 24 -13.45 -11.27 26.44
C GLU A 24 -13.38 -11.45 24.92
N ASP A 25 -12.17 -11.44 24.37
CA ASP A 25 -11.90 -11.78 22.99
C ASP A 25 -12.25 -13.25 22.77
N SER A 26 -13.55 -13.54 22.64
CA SER A 26 -14.09 -14.79 22.10
C SER A 26 -13.90 -14.86 20.59
N PHE A 27 -12.91 -14.15 20.07
CA PHE A 27 -12.37 -14.39 18.75
C PHE A 27 -11.46 -15.60 18.88
N SER A 28 -11.95 -16.75 18.42
CA SER A 28 -11.06 -17.80 17.95
C SER A 28 -9.93 -17.14 17.16
N VAL A 29 -8.69 -17.49 17.47
CA VAL A 29 -7.48 -17.14 16.70
C VAL A 29 -7.58 -17.80 15.32
N SER A 30 -8.58 -17.44 14.53
CA SER A 30 -8.53 -17.57 13.09
C SER A 30 -7.73 -16.35 12.65
N ASP A 31 -6.54 -16.61 12.10
CA ASP A 31 -5.69 -15.61 11.47
C ASP A 31 -6.48 -14.85 10.41
N SER A 32 -7.15 -13.80 10.83
CA SER A 32 -8.09 -13.04 10.02
C SER A 32 -7.42 -11.95 9.21
N LYS A 33 -6.20 -12.22 8.72
CA LYS A 33 -5.42 -11.29 7.91
C LYS A 33 -6.23 -10.84 6.67
N PHE A 34 -7.06 -11.71 6.13
CA PHE A 34 -7.84 -11.49 4.92
C PHE A 34 -9.29 -11.15 5.21
N LYS A 35 -9.51 -10.06 5.96
CA LYS A 35 -10.85 -9.49 6.16
C LYS A 35 -10.91 -8.07 5.60
N PRO A 36 -12.02 -7.69 4.94
CA PRO A 36 -12.23 -6.29 4.56
C PRO A 36 -12.29 -5.40 5.82
N LYS A 37 -11.89 -4.14 5.68
CA LYS A 37 -11.98 -3.17 6.77
C LYS A 37 -13.44 -3.01 7.22
N SER A 38 -13.71 -3.28 8.49
CA SER A 38 -15.05 -3.17 9.04
C SER A 38 -15.58 -1.74 8.96
N LYS A 39 -16.80 -1.60 8.44
CA LYS A 39 -17.58 -0.34 8.43
C LYS A 39 -18.48 -0.22 9.67
N PHE A 40 -18.39 -1.15 10.62
CA PHE A 40 -19.22 -1.15 11.82
C PHE A 40 -19.06 0.15 12.60
N LYS A 41 -20.21 0.71 12.97
CA LYS A 41 -20.33 1.86 13.85
C LYS A 41 -21.27 1.44 14.98
N PRO A 42 -20.78 1.33 16.22
CA PRO A 42 -21.65 1.08 17.35
C PRO A 42 -22.73 2.17 17.43
N SER A 43 -23.89 1.81 17.96
CA SER A 43 -24.92 2.76 18.39
C SER A 43 -24.34 3.71 19.45
N GLN A 44 -25.14 4.71 19.86
CA GLN A 44 -24.78 5.55 20.99
C GLN A 44 -24.44 4.67 22.21
N GLY A 45 -23.36 5.04 22.90
CA GLY A 45 -22.90 4.34 24.10
C GLY A 45 -23.71 4.71 25.32
N ASP A 46 -23.14 4.47 26.51
CA ASP A 46 -23.74 4.95 27.75
C ASP A 46 -23.79 6.48 27.82
N GLN A 47 -24.60 6.99 28.76
CA GLN A 47 -24.80 8.42 28.94
C GLN A 47 -23.48 9.16 29.26
N PHE A 48 -22.56 8.50 29.98
CA PHE A 48 -21.26 9.07 30.35
C PHE A 48 -20.33 9.23 29.15
N LEU A 49 -20.25 8.22 28.28
CA LEU A 49 -19.47 8.24 27.06
C LEU A 49 -20.00 9.30 26.11
N GLU A 50 -21.32 9.39 25.91
CA GLU A 50 -21.91 10.38 25.01
C GLU A 50 -21.74 11.80 25.55
N ALA A 51 -21.84 12.01 26.87
CA ALA A 51 -21.50 13.29 27.50
C ALA A 51 -20.03 13.65 27.28
N TYR A 52 -19.11 12.70 27.48
CA TYR A 52 -17.68 12.91 27.24
C TYR A 52 -17.39 13.19 25.75
N ILE A 53 -18.00 12.45 24.83
CA ILE A 53 -17.90 12.69 23.38
C ILE A 53 -18.37 14.10 23.03
N SER A 54 -19.49 14.55 23.61
CA SER A 54 -20.03 15.89 23.38
C SER A 54 -19.05 16.98 23.85
N ILE A 55 -18.53 16.84 25.08
CA ILE A 55 -17.54 17.77 25.64
C ILE A 55 -16.26 17.76 24.81
N LEU A 56 -15.70 16.59 24.51
CA LEU A 56 -14.48 16.47 23.71
C LEU A 56 -14.65 17.03 22.29
N THR A 57 -15.81 16.78 21.66
CA THR A 57 -16.12 17.33 20.34
C THR A 57 -16.17 18.85 20.40
N LYS A 58 -16.81 19.40 21.44
CA LYS A 58 -16.87 20.84 21.69
C LYS A 58 -15.47 21.41 21.93
N ASP A 59 -14.69 20.81 22.83
CA ASP A 59 -13.32 21.23 23.14
C ASP A 59 -12.41 21.19 21.91
N ILE A 60 -12.53 20.18 21.03
CA ILE A 60 -11.74 20.11 19.79
C ILE A 60 -12.16 21.19 18.80
N LEU A 61 -13.46 21.49 18.70
CA LEU A 61 -13.97 22.51 17.78
C LEU A 61 -13.73 23.94 18.28
N GLU A 62 -13.70 24.12 19.61
CA GLU A 62 -13.44 25.39 20.30
C GLU A 62 -11.96 25.57 20.67
N ALA A 63 -11.14 24.53 20.49
CA ALA A 63 -9.71 24.61 20.73
C ALA A 63 -9.13 25.77 19.92
N PRO A 64 -8.29 26.62 20.53
CA PRO A 64 -7.62 27.66 19.78
C PRO A 64 -6.83 26.99 18.66
N GLU A 65 -6.93 27.53 17.45
CA GLU A 65 -6.07 27.09 16.36
C GLU A 65 -4.63 27.29 16.81
N ASN A 66 -3.96 26.20 17.21
CA ASN A 66 -2.52 26.20 17.37
C ASN A 66 -1.99 26.73 16.05
N HIS A 67 -1.44 27.94 16.07
CA HIS A 67 -0.73 28.48 14.94
C HIS A 67 0.49 27.57 14.79
N PHE A 68 0.34 26.57 13.93
CA PHE A 68 1.47 25.80 13.46
C PHE A 68 2.38 26.80 12.77
N PHE A 69 3.47 27.18 13.44
CA PHE A 69 4.53 27.88 12.76
C PHE A 69 5.00 26.92 11.68
N SER A 70 4.78 27.29 10.42
CA SER A 70 5.38 26.60 9.30
C SER A 70 6.88 26.55 9.55
N ASN A 71 7.48 25.35 9.47
CA ASN A 71 8.94 25.21 9.46
C ASN A 71 9.56 25.84 8.19
N PHE A 72 8.71 26.29 7.25
CA PHE A 72 9.12 27.05 6.08
C PHE A 72 8.86 28.53 6.29
N SER A 73 9.85 29.34 5.95
CA SER A 73 9.67 30.77 5.69
C SER A 73 8.68 31.01 4.55
N VAL A 74 8.10 32.21 4.49
CA VAL A 74 7.16 32.59 3.43
C VAL A 74 7.76 32.41 2.02
N PRO A 75 9.03 32.81 1.75
CA PRO A 75 9.66 32.58 0.44
C PRO A 75 9.86 31.10 0.10
N GLU A 76 10.22 30.26 1.09
CA GLU A 76 10.39 28.82 0.87
C GLU A 76 9.06 28.16 0.54
N PHE A 77 7.99 28.53 1.24
CA PHE A 77 6.66 28.00 0.97
C PHE A 77 6.15 28.43 -0.43
N GLN A 78 6.42 29.67 -0.84
CA GLN A 78 6.14 30.13 -2.20
C GLN A 78 6.96 29.35 -3.23
N SER A 79 8.25 29.13 -2.98
CA SER A 79 9.13 28.35 -3.85
C SER A 79 8.67 26.90 -3.98
N LEU A 80 8.23 26.29 -2.88
CA LEU A 80 7.69 24.94 -2.86
C LEU A 80 6.38 24.85 -3.65
N LYS A 81 5.49 25.85 -3.53
CA LYS A 81 4.28 25.94 -4.38
C LYS A 81 4.63 26.06 -5.86
N LEU A 82 5.62 26.89 -6.21
CA LEU A 82 6.11 27.00 -7.59
C LEU A 82 6.68 25.67 -8.09
N LEU A 83 7.46 24.98 -7.26
CA LEU A 83 8.05 23.69 -7.59
C LEU A 83 6.98 22.60 -7.79
N MET A 84 5.95 22.57 -6.93
CA MET A 84 4.82 21.64 -7.06
C MET A 84 4.02 21.86 -8.35
N ASN A 85 3.94 23.09 -8.83
CA ASN A 85 3.22 23.45 -10.04
C ASN A 85 4.10 23.42 -11.30
N CYS A 86 5.41 23.17 -11.15
CA CYS A 86 6.34 23.12 -12.27
C CYS A 86 6.15 21.83 -13.08
N ASN A 87 5.88 21.99 -14.38
CA ASN A 87 5.65 20.89 -15.29
C ASN A 87 6.87 20.49 -16.13
N ASP A 88 8.03 21.09 -15.90
CA ASP A 88 9.22 20.83 -16.72
C ASP A 88 10.17 19.82 -16.06
N ILE A 89 9.95 19.54 -14.77
CA ILE A 89 10.81 18.68 -13.97
C ILE A 89 10.07 17.46 -13.43
N ILE A 90 10.83 16.42 -13.12
CA ILE A 90 10.43 15.22 -12.41
C ILE A 90 11.37 15.05 -11.22
N ILE A 91 10.78 14.82 -10.04
CA ILE A 91 11.50 14.55 -8.81
C ILE A 91 11.26 13.08 -8.43
N LYS A 92 12.33 12.30 -8.35
CA LYS A 92 12.29 10.86 -7.99
C LYS A 92 13.38 10.52 -6.99
N GLY A 93 13.16 9.48 -6.19
CA GLY A 93 14.25 8.87 -5.42
C GLY A 93 15.22 8.15 -6.35
N ALA A 94 16.50 8.14 -6.00
CA ALA A 94 17.50 7.32 -6.67
C ALA A 94 17.24 5.83 -6.46
N ASP A 95 17.69 5.00 -7.40
CA ASP A 95 17.59 3.53 -7.30
C ASP A 95 18.38 2.96 -6.11
N LYS A 96 19.54 3.57 -5.83
CA LYS A 96 20.40 3.22 -4.71
C LYS A 96 20.87 4.49 -4.01
N GLY A 97 20.95 4.42 -2.69
CA GLY A 97 21.22 5.57 -1.83
C GLY A 97 19.94 6.37 -1.53
N VAL A 98 20.02 7.24 -0.53
CA VAL A 98 18.90 8.08 -0.06
C VAL A 98 18.84 9.40 -0.84
N ALA A 99 19.35 9.42 -2.08
CA ALA A 99 19.44 10.63 -2.88
C ALA A 99 18.11 10.96 -3.57
N VAL A 100 17.81 12.26 -3.66
CA VAL A 100 16.72 12.80 -4.47
C VAL A 100 17.30 13.25 -5.82
N VAL A 101 16.66 12.84 -6.91
CA VAL A 101 17.07 13.16 -8.27
C VAL A 101 16.04 14.09 -8.88
N VAL A 102 16.51 15.24 -9.36
CA VAL A 102 15.73 16.20 -10.14
C VAL A 102 16.18 16.10 -11.59
N MET A 103 15.23 15.94 -12.51
CA MET A 103 15.53 15.79 -13.92
C MET A 103 14.48 16.45 -14.81
N VAL A 104 14.87 16.78 -16.03
CA VAL A 104 13.97 17.28 -17.06
C VAL A 104 12.93 16.21 -17.38
N ARG A 105 11.66 16.62 -17.45
CA ARG A 105 10.53 15.72 -17.67
C ARG A 105 10.64 14.94 -18.97
N ASP A 106 10.99 15.62 -20.05
CA ASP A 106 11.09 14.99 -21.38
C ASP A 106 12.12 13.87 -21.38
N ARG A 107 13.32 14.12 -20.82
CA ARG A 107 14.35 13.06 -20.68
C ARG A 107 13.88 11.87 -19.85
N TYR A 108 13.07 12.10 -18.83
CA TYR A 108 12.49 11.02 -18.03
C TYR A 108 11.46 10.21 -18.83
N ILE A 109 10.62 10.87 -19.62
CA ILE A 109 9.63 10.23 -20.48
C ILE A 109 10.34 9.45 -21.60
N ASP A 110 11.33 10.04 -22.26
CA ASP A 110 12.15 9.40 -23.29
C ASP A 110 12.79 8.11 -22.77
N GLU A 111 13.33 8.12 -21.55
CA GLU A 111 13.89 6.91 -20.93
C GLU A 111 12.82 5.86 -20.62
N CYS A 112 11.60 6.27 -20.24
CA CYS A 112 10.48 5.34 -20.06
C CYS A 112 10.07 4.71 -21.40
N GLU A 113 9.89 5.52 -22.44
CA GLU A 113 9.49 5.05 -23.77
C GLU A 113 10.56 4.17 -24.40
N ARG A 114 11.84 4.52 -24.26
CA ARG A 114 12.97 3.70 -24.72
C ARG A 114 12.94 2.30 -24.11
N GLN A 115 12.58 2.17 -22.83
CA GLN A 115 12.46 0.86 -22.18
C GLN A 115 11.20 0.10 -22.61
N LEU A 116 10.06 0.80 -22.77
CA LEU A 116 8.79 0.19 -23.18
C LEU A 116 8.76 -0.18 -24.68
N ALA A 117 9.61 0.43 -25.49
CA ALA A 117 9.75 0.12 -26.92
C ALA A 117 10.44 -1.24 -27.18
N ASP A 118 11.09 -1.83 -26.17
CA ASP A 118 11.74 -3.13 -26.30
C ASP A 118 10.69 -4.24 -26.49
N SER A 119 10.50 -4.64 -27.74
CA SER A 119 9.54 -5.67 -28.15
C SER A 119 9.98 -7.10 -27.78
N SER A 120 11.20 -7.28 -27.29
CA SER A 120 11.64 -8.58 -26.73
C SER A 120 11.09 -8.81 -25.32
N VAL A 121 10.74 -7.72 -24.60
CA VAL A 121 10.26 -7.75 -23.22
C VAL A 121 8.79 -7.35 -23.12
N TYR A 122 8.36 -6.35 -23.88
CA TYR A 122 7.02 -5.76 -23.77
C TYR A 122 6.20 -5.95 -25.05
N VAL A 123 4.89 -6.09 -24.87
CA VAL A 123 3.92 -6.11 -25.96
C VAL A 123 2.94 -4.96 -25.77
N LYS A 124 2.76 -4.15 -26.81
CA LYS A 124 1.78 -3.06 -26.79
C LYS A 124 0.37 -3.63 -26.93
N LEU A 125 -0.50 -3.31 -25.97
CA LEU A 125 -1.91 -3.68 -26.01
C LEU A 125 -2.73 -2.61 -26.74
N SER A 126 -3.79 -3.04 -27.43
CA SER A 126 -4.73 -2.14 -28.14
C SER A 126 -5.71 -1.47 -27.19
N GLU A 127 -6.02 -2.11 -26.06
CA GLU A 127 -6.99 -1.65 -25.07
C GLU A 127 -6.54 -1.98 -23.64
N ASP A 128 -7.24 -1.41 -22.66
CA ASP A 128 -6.96 -1.65 -21.24
C ASP A 128 -7.55 -3.01 -20.80
N PRO A 129 -6.70 -4.01 -20.47
CA PRO A 129 -7.16 -5.35 -20.09
C PRO A 129 -7.74 -5.40 -18.66
N THR A 130 -7.72 -4.30 -17.91
CA THR A 130 -8.09 -4.28 -16.48
C THR A 130 -9.48 -4.85 -16.24
N GLY A 131 -10.47 -4.52 -17.08
CA GLY A 131 -11.84 -5.03 -16.95
C GLY A 131 -11.95 -6.55 -17.14
N GLU A 132 -11.19 -7.11 -18.09
CA GLU A 132 -11.15 -8.54 -18.35
C GLU A 132 -10.46 -9.31 -17.22
N ILE A 133 -9.37 -8.75 -16.70
CA ILE A 133 -8.63 -9.30 -15.56
C ILE A 133 -9.54 -9.32 -14.32
N VAL A 134 -10.24 -8.22 -14.04
CA VAL A 134 -11.22 -8.12 -12.95
C VAL A 134 -12.28 -9.20 -13.08
N SER A 135 -12.89 -9.35 -14.25
CA SER A 135 -13.91 -10.37 -14.52
C SER A 135 -13.37 -11.78 -14.30
N SER A 136 -12.14 -12.04 -14.74
CA SER A 136 -11.45 -13.32 -14.55
C SER A 136 -11.19 -13.63 -13.08
N ILE A 137 -10.77 -12.63 -12.30
CA ILE A 137 -10.54 -12.77 -10.86
C ILE A 137 -11.86 -13.01 -10.12
N VAL A 138 -12.92 -12.27 -10.43
CA VAL A 138 -14.25 -12.48 -9.81
C VAL A 138 -14.74 -13.89 -10.07
N ASN A 139 -14.61 -14.39 -11.30
CA ASN A 139 -14.98 -15.76 -11.64
C ASN A 139 -14.11 -16.80 -10.91
N LEU A 140 -12.82 -16.55 -10.76
CA LEU A 140 -11.91 -17.41 -9.99
C LEU A 140 -12.33 -17.47 -8.51
N VAL A 141 -12.50 -16.31 -7.87
CA VAL A 141 -12.89 -16.20 -6.46
C VAL A 141 -14.23 -16.88 -6.21
N TYR A 142 -15.22 -16.68 -7.09
CA TYR A 142 -16.51 -17.35 -7.01
C TYR A 142 -16.37 -18.88 -7.04
N ARG A 143 -15.57 -19.42 -7.98
CA ARG A 143 -15.34 -20.88 -8.08
C ARG A 143 -14.64 -21.44 -6.84
N LEU A 144 -13.66 -20.72 -6.29
CA LEU A 144 -12.94 -21.15 -5.09
C LEU A 144 -13.82 -21.12 -3.84
N SER A 145 -14.65 -20.08 -3.71
CA SER A 145 -15.62 -19.97 -2.62
C SER A 145 -16.68 -21.07 -2.69
N LYS A 146 -17.23 -21.35 -3.87
CA LYS A 146 -18.20 -22.45 -4.07
C LYS A 146 -17.65 -23.84 -3.72
N ARG A 147 -16.35 -24.04 -3.89
CA ARG A 147 -15.64 -25.29 -3.52
C ARG A 147 -15.29 -25.37 -2.03
N GLY A 148 -15.49 -24.30 -1.27
CA GLY A 148 -15.05 -24.20 0.12
C GLY A 148 -13.54 -24.12 0.30
N THR A 149 -12.78 -23.78 -0.76
CA THR A 149 -11.31 -23.68 -0.70
C THR A 149 -10.86 -22.41 0.01
N ILE A 150 -11.62 -21.33 -0.14
CA ILE A 150 -11.40 -20.05 0.55
C ILE A 150 -12.62 -19.73 1.41
N THR A 151 -12.40 -19.03 2.52
CA THR A 151 -13.49 -18.53 3.36
C THR A 151 -14.22 -17.37 2.68
N GLU A 152 -15.43 -17.08 3.13
CA GLU A 152 -16.20 -15.92 2.64
C GLU A 152 -15.45 -14.60 2.86
N ASP A 153 -14.78 -14.46 3.99
CA ASP A 153 -13.94 -13.32 4.32
C ASP A 153 -12.79 -13.14 3.30
N MET A 154 -12.08 -14.22 2.97
CA MET A 154 -11.01 -14.22 1.97
C MET A 154 -11.55 -13.88 0.57
N ALA A 155 -12.73 -14.41 0.22
CA ALA A 155 -13.38 -14.10 -1.04
C ALA A 155 -13.75 -12.61 -1.14
N CYS A 156 -14.28 -12.03 -0.05
CA CYS A 156 -14.61 -10.61 0.01
C CYS A 156 -13.35 -9.73 -0.03
N PHE A 157 -12.28 -10.12 0.66
CA PHE A 157 -11.01 -9.41 0.64
C PHE A 157 -10.34 -9.39 -0.75
N THR A 158 -10.34 -10.55 -1.43
CA THR A 158 -9.71 -10.70 -2.75
C THR A 158 -10.55 -10.18 -3.91
N SER A 159 -11.82 -9.85 -3.66
CA SER A 159 -12.69 -9.29 -4.68
C SER A 159 -12.20 -7.88 -5.08
N PRO A 160 -11.81 -7.68 -6.35
CA PRO A 160 -11.31 -6.39 -6.81
C PRO A 160 -12.41 -5.32 -6.75
N LEU A 161 -12.19 -4.25 -5.98
CA LEU A 161 -13.04 -3.07 -5.91
C LEU A 161 -12.22 -1.84 -6.30
N ASP A 162 -12.74 -1.00 -7.20
CA ASP A 162 -12.11 0.26 -7.61
C ASP A 162 -10.64 0.10 -8.06
N THR A 163 -10.40 -0.86 -8.96
CA THR A 163 -9.05 -1.21 -9.42
C THR A 163 -8.60 -0.36 -10.60
N ARG A 164 -7.31 -0.15 -10.70
CA ARG A 164 -6.65 0.57 -11.80
C ARG A 164 -5.53 -0.26 -12.43
N PRO A 165 -5.11 0.04 -13.67
CA PRO A 165 -3.92 -0.56 -14.25
C PRO A 165 -2.68 -0.35 -13.37
N ALA A 166 -1.76 -1.32 -13.38
CA ALA A 166 -0.50 -1.20 -12.68
C ALA A 166 0.33 -0.04 -13.25
N ARG A 167 0.99 0.72 -12.38
CA ARG A 167 1.69 1.95 -12.79
C ARG A 167 3.16 1.67 -13.08
N PHE A 168 3.58 1.93 -14.32
CA PHE A 168 4.99 1.95 -14.70
C PHE A 168 5.67 3.26 -14.28
N TYR A 169 6.89 3.18 -13.77
CA TYR A 169 7.79 4.31 -13.57
C TYR A 169 9.24 3.84 -13.53
N VAL A 170 10.19 4.76 -13.69
CA VAL A 170 11.63 4.46 -13.60
C VAL A 170 12.27 5.11 -12.38
N LEU A 171 13.25 4.43 -11.79
CA LEU A 171 14.11 4.96 -10.73
C LEU A 171 15.54 5.19 -11.27
N PRO A 172 16.11 6.40 -11.17
CA PRO A 172 17.41 6.70 -11.79
C PRO A 172 18.56 5.98 -11.08
N LYS A 173 19.38 5.24 -11.84
CA LYS A 173 20.59 4.59 -11.32
C LYS A 173 21.79 5.54 -11.36
N VAL A 174 21.78 6.54 -10.48
CA VAL A 174 22.84 7.58 -10.39
C VAL A 174 24.27 7.04 -10.17
N HIS A 175 24.39 5.80 -9.70
CA HIS A 175 25.65 5.08 -9.51
C HIS A 175 26.20 4.40 -10.78
N LYS A 176 25.53 4.55 -11.94
CA LYS A 176 25.96 3.99 -13.22
C LYS A 176 26.17 5.09 -14.25
N ALA A 177 27.15 4.90 -15.14
CA ALA A 177 27.39 5.80 -16.26
C ALA A 177 26.12 5.94 -17.13
N GLY A 178 25.81 7.17 -17.55
CA GLY A 178 24.59 7.47 -18.31
C GLY A 178 23.29 7.48 -17.49
N VAL A 179 23.34 7.21 -16.18
CA VAL A 179 22.20 7.25 -15.24
C VAL A 179 20.95 6.51 -15.78
N PRO A 180 21.06 5.24 -16.21
CA PRO A 180 19.93 4.49 -16.75
C PRO A 180 18.82 4.31 -15.70
N GLY A 181 17.56 4.23 -16.15
CA GLY A 181 16.43 3.95 -15.25
C GLY A 181 16.38 2.49 -14.80
N ARG A 182 15.86 2.21 -13.59
CA ARG A 182 15.30 0.89 -13.24
C ARG A 182 13.80 0.91 -13.51
N PRO A 183 13.27 0.07 -14.42
CA PRO A 183 11.84 -0.05 -14.60
C PRO A 183 11.20 -0.65 -13.35
N VAL A 184 10.07 -0.09 -12.92
CA VAL A 184 9.26 -0.58 -11.81
C VAL A 184 7.79 -0.55 -12.23
N ILE A 185 7.10 -1.67 -12.00
CA ILE A 185 5.65 -1.78 -12.14
C ILE A 185 5.06 -1.85 -10.74
N SER A 186 4.33 -0.82 -10.33
CA SER A 186 3.60 -0.82 -9.06
C SER A 186 2.25 -1.48 -9.22
N GLY A 187 2.07 -2.61 -8.54
CA GLY A 187 0.80 -3.33 -8.43
C GLY A 187 -0.18 -2.72 -7.42
N ASN A 188 0.12 -1.57 -6.81
CA ASN A 188 -0.76 -0.96 -5.81
C ASN A 188 -2.05 -0.39 -6.45
N GLY A 189 -3.19 -0.88 -5.99
CA GLY A 189 -4.52 -0.65 -6.55
C GLY A 189 -4.78 -1.47 -7.81
N SER A 190 -3.92 -2.43 -8.16
CA SER A 190 -4.14 -3.30 -9.31
C SER A 190 -5.11 -4.44 -8.98
N PRO A 191 -5.82 -5.00 -9.98
CA PRO A 191 -6.75 -6.11 -9.74
C PRO A 191 -6.15 -7.30 -9.02
N THR A 192 -4.85 -7.53 -9.17
CA THR A 192 -4.14 -8.69 -8.62
C THR A 192 -3.54 -8.45 -7.25
N GLU A 193 -3.62 -7.25 -6.67
CA GLU A 193 -2.92 -6.89 -5.42
C GLU A 193 -3.31 -7.81 -4.25
N HIS A 194 -4.60 -7.84 -3.88
CA HIS A 194 -5.08 -8.64 -2.75
C HIS A 194 -4.97 -10.15 -3.01
N LEU A 195 -5.15 -10.57 -4.27
CA LEU A 195 -4.97 -11.97 -4.65
C LEU A 195 -3.51 -12.40 -4.47
N SER A 196 -2.56 -11.54 -4.87
CA SER A 196 -1.12 -11.79 -4.67
C SER A 196 -0.77 -11.85 -3.19
N GLU A 197 -1.37 -10.99 -2.36
CA GLU A 197 -1.17 -11.03 -0.91
C GLU A 197 -1.68 -12.33 -0.27
N LEU A 198 -2.85 -12.81 -0.72
CA LEU A 198 -3.41 -14.09 -0.27
C LEU A 198 -2.46 -15.24 -0.62
N VAL A 199 -2.00 -15.29 -1.87
CA VAL A 199 -1.09 -16.33 -2.37
C VAL A 199 0.25 -16.29 -1.63
N ASP A 200 0.86 -15.11 -1.47
CA ASP A 200 2.13 -14.94 -0.76
C ASP A 200 2.04 -15.48 0.68
N HIS A 201 0.95 -15.19 1.38
CA HIS A 201 0.77 -15.67 2.76
C HIS A 201 0.75 -17.20 2.88
N PHE A 202 0.12 -17.90 1.94
CA PHE A 202 0.06 -19.36 1.98
C PHE A 202 1.35 -20.01 1.45
N ILE A 203 2.03 -19.40 0.49
CA ILE A 203 3.29 -19.94 -0.06
C ILE A 203 4.46 -19.70 0.89
N LYS A 204 4.54 -18.54 1.53
CA LYS A 204 5.72 -18.12 2.32
C LYS A 204 6.14 -19.10 3.42
N PRO A 205 5.24 -19.75 4.18
CA PRO A 205 5.61 -20.78 5.17
C PRO A 205 6.17 -22.06 4.55
N LEU A 206 5.87 -22.33 3.27
CA LEU A 206 6.35 -23.52 2.56
C LEU A 206 7.77 -23.32 2.00
N VAL A 207 8.17 -22.08 1.71
CA VAL A 207 9.48 -21.78 1.12
C VAL A 207 10.66 -22.37 1.92
N PRO A 208 10.70 -22.29 3.27
CA PRO A 208 11.78 -22.89 4.05
C PRO A 208 11.86 -24.41 4.02
N SER A 209 10.81 -25.11 3.58
CA SER A 209 10.81 -26.57 3.47
C SER A 209 11.55 -27.10 2.23
N ILE A 210 11.90 -26.21 1.31
CA ILE A 210 12.62 -26.55 0.09
C ILE A 210 14.09 -26.80 0.44
N GLU A 211 14.66 -27.92 -0.01
CA GLU A 211 16.05 -28.32 0.28
C GLU A 211 17.08 -27.25 -0.14
N THR A 212 16.84 -26.62 -1.30
CA THR A 212 17.70 -25.57 -1.85
C THR A 212 17.42 -24.19 -1.26
N TYR A 213 16.56 -24.06 -0.25
CA TYR A 213 16.25 -22.78 0.37
C TYR A 213 17.49 -22.18 1.03
N LEU A 214 17.81 -20.94 0.67
CA LEU A 214 18.80 -20.11 1.35
C LEU A 214 18.11 -18.86 1.86
N LYS A 215 18.16 -18.63 3.17
CA LYS A 215 17.46 -17.51 3.79
C LYS A 215 18.13 -16.18 3.50
N ASP A 216 19.43 -16.10 3.77
CA ASP A 216 20.26 -14.90 3.63
C ASP A 216 21.74 -15.27 3.54
N THR A 217 22.61 -14.26 3.40
CA THR A 217 24.06 -14.44 3.31
C THR A 217 24.65 -15.16 4.54
N PHE A 218 24.07 -14.96 5.74
CA PHE A 218 24.58 -15.60 6.96
C PHE A 218 24.18 -17.07 7.02
N ASP A 219 22.96 -17.41 6.63
CA ASP A 219 22.50 -18.79 6.46
C ASP A 219 23.37 -19.54 5.44
N PHE A 220 23.69 -18.89 4.30
CA PHE A 220 24.59 -19.45 3.30
C PHE A 220 26.00 -19.71 3.86
N LEU A 221 26.61 -18.73 4.52
CA LEU A 221 27.95 -18.90 5.12
C LEU A 221 27.94 -19.98 6.22
N GLY A 222 26.86 -20.10 6.99
CA GLY A 222 26.68 -21.17 7.97
C GLY A 222 26.65 -22.55 7.31
N LYS A 223 25.82 -22.72 6.27
CA LYS A 223 25.75 -23.97 5.51
C LYS A 223 27.08 -24.32 4.85
N LEU A 224 27.78 -23.34 4.28
CA LEU A 224 29.08 -23.54 3.64
C LEU A 224 30.14 -24.04 4.64
N ARG A 225 30.17 -23.49 5.86
CA ARG A 225 31.09 -23.96 6.92
C ARG A 225 30.78 -25.39 7.35
N ASN A 226 29.52 -25.79 7.32
CA ASN A 226 29.09 -27.15 7.68
C ASN A 226 29.41 -28.20 6.60
N LEU A 227 29.74 -27.79 5.37
CA LEU A 227 30.15 -28.71 4.30
C LEU A 227 31.59 -29.24 4.49
N GLY A 228 32.38 -28.68 5.42
CA GLY A 228 33.76 -29.08 5.67
C GLY A 228 34.76 -28.45 4.68
N PRO A 229 36.07 -28.76 4.82
CA PRO A 229 37.08 -28.33 3.86
C PRO A 229 36.84 -29.00 2.50
N LEU A 230 36.93 -28.19 1.44
CA LEU A 230 36.89 -28.62 0.05
C LEU A 230 38.21 -29.27 -0.38
#